data_AF-A0A418GBA7-F1
#
_entry.id   AF-A0A418GBA7-F1
#
_cell.length_a   1.000
_cell.length_b   1.000
_cell.length_c   1.000
_cell.angle_alpha   90.00
_cell.angle_beta   90.00
_cell.angle_gamma   90.00
#
_symmetry.space_group_name_H-M   'P 1'
#
loop_
_entity.id
_entity.type
_entity.pdbx_description
1 polymer ?
#
loop_
_entity_poly.entity_id
_entity_poly.type
_entity_poly.pdbx_seq_one_letter_code
_entity_poly.pdbx_strand_id
1 'polypeptide(L)' 'LRTMPDALYLSGGDVAMATASALGATGFRITGKVAQCVPYGHFLGGVWSRSVMTKAGGFGDETTLHQVLNFIEEKCSE' A
#
# COMPACT_ATOMS: atom_id res chain seq x y z
N LEU A 1 -6.32 23.49 -3.43
CA LEU A 1 -5.49 22.83 -2.39
C LEU A 1 -5.26 21.40 -2.84
N ARG A 2 -4.03 21.00 -3.14
CA ARG A 2 -3.74 19.62 -3.55
C ARG A 2 -3.51 18.81 -2.28
N THR A 3 -4.50 18.03 -1.87
CA THR A 3 -4.37 17.13 -0.72
C THR A 3 -3.49 15.95 -1.16
N MET A 4 -2.51 15.59 -0.32
CA MET A 4 -1.75 14.36 -0.53
C MET A 4 -2.53 13.20 0.07
N PRO A 5 -2.58 12.03 -0.59
CA PRO A 5 -3.22 10.85 -0.02
C PRO A 5 -2.45 10.36 1.21
N ASP A 6 -3.17 9.71 2.14
CA ASP A 6 -2.56 9.20 3.36
C ASP A 6 -1.81 7.87 3.19
N ALA A 7 -2.16 7.09 2.16
CA ALA A 7 -1.54 5.82 1.82
C ALA A 7 -1.67 5.51 0.33
N LEU A 8 -0.87 4.55 -0.16
CA LEU A 8 -1.04 3.94 -1.48
C LEU A 8 -1.48 2.49 -1.32
N TYR A 9 -2.54 2.10 -2.03
CA TYR A 9 -2.89 0.71 -2.24
C TYR A 9 -2.66 0.34 -3.70
N LEU A 10 -1.84 -0.68 -3.94
CA LEU A 10 -1.39 -1.08 -5.27
C LEU A 10 -1.78 -2.54 -5.50
N SER A 11 -2.62 -2.80 -6.50
CA SER A 11 -3.09 -4.16 -6.82
C SER A 11 -2.53 -4.61 -8.17
N GLY A 12 -1.96 -5.81 -8.17
CA GLY A 12 -1.15 -6.35 -9.26
C GLY A 12 0.33 -6.09 -9.03
N GLY A 13 1.16 -7.11 -9.25
CA GLY A 13 2.61 -7.01 -9.09
C GLY A 13 3.22 -5.98 -10.04
N ASP A 14 2.76 -5.95 -11.29
CA ASP A 14 3.27 -5.03 -12.31
C ASP A 14 2.98 -3.57 -11.94
N VAL A 15 1.77 -3.27 -11.45
CA VAL A 15 1.41 -1.94 -10.97
C VAL A 15 2.24 -1.54 -9.76
N ALA A 16 2.42 -2.46 -8.80
CA ALA A 16 3.23 -2.20 -7.61
C ALA A 16 4.69 -1.90 -7.96
N MET A 17 5.29 -2.68 -8.86
CA MET A 17 6.67 -2.51 -9.31
C MET A 17 6.85 -1.23 -10.13
N ALA A 18 5.96 -0.95 -11.08
CA ALA A 18 6.02 0.26 -11.89
C ALA A 18 5.87 1.52 -11.03
N THR A 19 4.96 1.49 -10.05
CA THR A 19 4.76 2.61 -9.11
C THR A 19 5.97 2.80 -8.21
N ALA A 20 6.53 1.73 -7.65
CA ALA A 20 7.75 1.79 -6.83
C ALA A 20 8.92 2.40 -7.61
N SER A 21 9.14 1.94 -8.84
CA SER A 21 10.18 2.47 -9.73
C SER A 21 9.96 3.96 -10.05
N ALA A 22 8.74 4.35 -10.42
CA ALA A 22 8.39 5.74 -10.74
C ALA A 22 8.55 6.68 -9.54
N LEU A 23 8.34 6.18 -8.32
CA LEU A 23 8.52 6.93 -7.08
C LEU A 23 9.97 6.90 -6.56
N GLY A 24 10.88 6.20 -7.24
CA GLY A 24 12.30 6.09 -6.86
C GLY A 24 12.56 5.17 -5.67
N ALA A 25 11.64 4.26 -5.36
CA ALA A 25 11.83 3.28 -4.30
C ALA A 25 12.85 2.20 -4.72
N THR A 26 13.73 1.83 -3.80
CA THR A 26 14.74 0.78 -3.96
C THR A 26 14.36 -0.53 -3.28
N GLY A 27 13.27 -0.52 -2.51
CA GLY A 27 12.76 -1.70 -1.83
C GLY A 27 11.47 -1.42 -1.08
N PHE A 28 10.98 -2.45 -0.39
CA PHE A 28 9.74 -2.39 0.38
C PHE A 28 9.96 -3.06 1.74
N ARG A 29 9.86 -2.27 2.82
CA ARG A 29 9.92 -2.78 4.19
C ARG A 29 8.51 -3.15 4.61
N ILE A 30 8.28 -4.44 4.78
CA ILE A 30 6.99 -4.99 5.24
C ILE A 30 6.91 -4.84 6.76
N THR A 31 5.82 -4.25 7.23
CA THR A 31 5.51 -4.07 8.66
C THR A 31 4.43 -5.05 9.13
N GLY A 32 3.57 -5.51 8.22
CA GLY A 32 2.54 -6.49 8.53
C GLY A 32 1.69 -6.85 7.31
N LYS A 33 0.49 -7.38 7.56
CA LYS A 33 -0.50 -7.67 6.53
C LYS A 33 -1.91 -7.34 6.97
N VAL A 34 -2.76 -6.94 6.02
CA VAL A 34 -4.21 -6.76 6.14
C VAL A 34 -4.90 -7.87 5.33
N ALA A 35 -6.13 -8.23 5.70
CA ALA A 35 -6.96 -9.20 4.96
C ALA A 35 -6.28 -10.54 4.65
N GLN A 36 -5.31 -10.94 5.49
CA GLN A 36 -4.45 -12.12 5.34
C GLN A 36 -3.60 -12.19 4.06
N CYS A 37 -3.79 -11.30 3.08
CA CYS A 37 -3.20 -11.37 1.74
C CYS A 37 -2.66 -10.03 1.20
N VAL A 38 -2.76 -8.93 1.96
CA VAL A 38 -2.26 -7.60 1.57
C VAL A 38 -1.11 -7.18 2.49
N PRO A 39 0.15 -7.42 2.12
CA PRO A 39 1.29 -6.83 2.82
C PRO A 39 1.20 -5.31 2.87
N TYR A 40 1.56 -4.71 4.01
CA TYR A 40 1.69 -3.27 4.15
C TYR A 40 3.01 -2.89 4.83
N GLY A 41 3.46 -1.66 4.57
CA GLY A 41 4.66 -1.09 5.16
C GLY A 41 5.06 0.19 4.43
N HIS A 42 6.36 0.34 4.15
CA HIS A 42 6.90 1.55 3.53
C HIS A 42 7.88 1.23 2.42
N PHE A 43 7.89 2.07 1.38
CA PHE A 43 8.99 2.07 0.43
C PHE A 43 10.31 2.47 1.11
N LEU A 44 11.39 1.88 0.64
CA LEU A 44 12.76 2.29 0.97
C LEU A 44 13.24 3.26 -0.11
N GLY A 45 13.67 4.46 0.28
CA GLY A 45 14.04 5.50 -0.67
C GLY A 45 12.84 6.11 -1.42
N GLY A 46 13.13 6.95 -2.41
CA GLY A 46 12.11 7.59 -3.24
C GLY A 46 11.42 8.79 -2.58
N VAL A 47 10.38 9.30 -3.25
CA VAL A 47 9.65 10.51 -2.84
C VAL A 47 8.40 10.24 -1.98
N TRP A 48 8.01 8.97 -1.85
CA TRP A 48 6.83 8.57 -1.09
C TRP A 48 7.21 8.04 0.29
N SER A 49 6.80 8.75 1.35
CA SER A 49 7.16 8.44 2.74
C SER A 49 6.02 7.82 3.57
N ARG A 50 4.81 7.73 3.02
CA ARG A 50 3.62 7.24 3.73
C ARG A 50 3.41 5.74 3.51
N SER A 51 2.39 5.17 4.15
CA SER A 51 2.07 3.75 4.06
C SER A 51 1.83 3.29 2.62
N VAL A 52 2.29 2.09 2.30
CA VAL A 52 2.06 1.40 1.04
C VAL A 52 1.54 0.00 1.34
N MET A 53 0.47 -0.38 0.65
CA MET A 53 -0.16 -1.69 0.67
C MET A 53 -0.04 -2.28 -0.73
N THR A 54 0.38 -3.54 -0.83
CA THR A 54 0.43 -4.24 -2.12
C THR A 54 -0.42 -5.49 -2.08
N LYS A 55 -1.15 -5.78 -3.16
CA LYS A 55 -1.93 -7.01 -3.29
C LYS A 55 -1.60 -7.69 -4.60
N ALA A 56 -1.30 -8.99 -4.56
CA ALA A 56 -1.14 -9.78 -5.77
C ALA A 56 -2.45 -9.83 -6.59
N GLY A 57 -2.33 -9.97 -7.91
CA GLY A 57 -3.49 -10.14 -8.79
C GLY A 57 -4.25 -11.42 -8.44
N GLY A 58 -5.58 -11.36 -8.35
CA GLY A 58 -6.42 -12.52 -8.02
C GLY A 58 -6.44 -12.96 -6.55
N PHE A 59 -5.64 -12.35 -5.67
CA PHE A 59 -5.68 -12.65 -4.22
C PHE A 59 -6.76 -11.82 -3.50
N GLY A 60 -7.31 -12.37 -2.42
CA GLY A 60 -8.36 -11.76 -1.59
C GLY A 60 -9.79 -12.08 -2.05
N ASP A 61 -10.75 -11.60 -1.28
CA ASP A 61 -12.19 -11.64 -1.59
C ASP A 61 -12.77 -10.23 -1.81
N GLU A 62 -14.08 -10.15 -2.05
CA GLU A 62 -14.83 -8.91 -2.28
C GLU A 62 -14.73 -7.88 -1.15
N THR A 63 -14.37 -8.31 0.06
CA THR A 63 -14.24 -7.43 1.24
C THR A 63 -12.81 -6.90 1.44
N THR A 64 -11.83 -7.42 0.70
CA THR A 64 -10.40 -7.12 0.90
C THR A 64 -10.09 -5.62 0.87
N LEU A 65 -10.60 -4.89 -0.13
CA LEU A 65 -10.32 -3.46 -0.24
C LEU A 65 -11.00 -2.68 0.90
N HIS A 66 -12.19 -3.10 1.33
CA HIS A 66 -12.89 -2.49 2.46
C HIS A 66 -12.09 -2.65 3.77
N GLN A 67 -11.52 -3.83 4.01
CA GLN A 67 -10.64 -4.05 5.17
C GLN A 67 -9.37 -3.19 5.14
N VAL A 68 -8.82 -2.94 3.95
CA VAL A 68 -7.67 -2.02 3.78
C VAL A 68 -8.05 -0.58 4.07
N LEU A 69 -9.22 -0.12 3.61
CA LEU A 69 -9.70 1.23 3.88
C LEU A 69 -9.92 1.45 5.39
N ASN A 70 -10.60 0.52 6.06
CA ASN A 70 -10.77 0.58 7.52
C ASN A 70 -9.42 0.64 8.24
N PHE A 71 -8.45 -0.18 7.82
CA PHE A 71 -7.10 -0.16 8.39
C PHE A 71 -6.40 1.20 8.22
N ILE A 72 -6.56 1.86 7.06
CA ILE A 72 -5.99 3.20 6.82
C ILE A 72 -6.66 4.24 7.72
N GLU A 73 -8.00 4.22 7.81
CA GLU A 73 -8.77 5.16 8.63
C GLU A 73 -8.43 5.05 10.13
N GLU A 74 -8.28 3.82 10.63
CA GLU A 74 -7.83 3.55 12.01
C GLU A 74 -6.41 4.09 12.24
N LYS A 75 -5.48 3.83 11.31
CA LYS A 75 -4.08 4.29 11.38
C LYS A 75 -3.92 5.81 11.29
N CYS A 76 -4.77 6.49 10.54
CA CYS A 76 -4.73 7.94 10.38
C CYS A 76 -5.37 8.69 11.56
N SER A 77 -6.10 7.98 12.42
CA SER A 77 -6.71 8.53 13.64
C SER A 77 -5.80 8.47 14.86
N GLU A 78 -4.63 7.83 14.74
CA GLU A 78 -3.52 7.83 15.72
C GLU A 78 -2.57 9.03 15.48
#